data_AF-A0A256LC21-F1
#
_entry.id   AF-A0A256LC21-F1
#
_cell.length_a   1.000
_cell.length_b   1.000
_cell.length_c   1.000
_cell.angle_alpha   90.00
_cell.angle_beta   90.00
_cell.angle_gamma   90.00
#
_symmetry.space_group_name_H-M   'P 1'
#
loop_
_entity.id
_entity.type
_entity.pdbx_description
1 polymer ?
#
loop_
_entity_poly.entity_id
_entity_poly.type
_entity_poly.pdbx_seq_one_letter_code
_entity_poly.pdbx_strand_id
1 'polypeptide(L)' 'PEDILKKIFDDDLKILETMPVRYACDCSKERFAHALASISKDDMKKLIDEDHHAEAVCQFCGKKYEFNEDE' A
#
# COMPACT_ATOMS: atom_id res chain seq x y z
N PRO A 1 -13.46 -19.89 -11.29
CA PRO A 1 -14.22 -18.87 -12.08
C PRO A 1 -15.01 -19.47 -13.25
N GLU A 2 -14.44 -20.52 -13.84
CA GLU A 2 -14.89 -21.31 -14.97
C GLU A 2 -16.31 -21.86 -14.78
N ASP A 3 -16.68 -22.33 -13.59
CA ASP A 3 -18.04 -22.82 -13.32
C ASP A 3 -19.10 -21.72 -13.36
N ILE A 4 -18.74 -20.47 -13.06
CA ILE A 4 -19.63 -19.31 -13.23
C ILE A 4 -19.78 -19.01 -14.72
N LEU A 5 -18.69 -19.07 -15.49
CA LEU A 5 -18.70 -18.81 -16.93
C LEU A 5 -19.53 -19.86 -17.69
N LYS A 6 -19.41 -21.15 -17.35
CA LYS A 6 -20.21 -22.24 -17.93
C LYS A 6 -21.72 -22.05 -17.73
N LYS A 7 -22.14 -21.43 -16.62
CA LYS A 7 -23.57 -21.12 -16.37
C LYS A 7 -24.12 -19.98 -17.23
N ILE A 8 -23.24 -19.13 -17.79
CA ILE A 8 -23.64 -17.95 -18.55
C ILE A 8 -23.57 -18.20 -20.07
N PHE A 9 -22.57 -18.97 -20.52
CA PHE A 9 -22.24 -19.13 -21.94
C PHE A 9 -22.49 -20.54 -22.50
N ASP A 10 -23.12 -21.44 -21.72
CA ASP A 10 -23.29 -22.86 -22.04
C ASP A 10 -21.95 -23.56 -22.37
N ASP A 11 -21.98 -24.68 -23.13
CA ASP A 11 -20.84 -25.61 -23.26
C ASP A 11 -19.73 -25.20 -24.24
N ASP A 12 -19.90 -24.15 -25.05
CA ASP A 12 -18.91 -23.71 -26.07
C ASP A 12 -17.86 -22.72 -25.51
N LEU A 13 -17.48 -22.91 -24.23
CA LEU A 13 -16.51 -22.06 -23.54
C LEU A 13 -15.09 -22.56 -23.73
N LYS A 14 -14.21 -21.74 -24.32
CA LYS A 14 -12.79 -22.02 -24.43
C LYS A 14 -11.96 -21.08 -23.54
N ILE A 15 -11.32 -21.65 -22.52
CA ILE A 15 -10.33 -20.92 -21.69
C ILE A 15 -9.00 -20.87 -22.43
N LEU A 16 -8.46 -19.67 -22.63
CA LEU A 16 -7.19 -19.47 -23.34
C LEU A 16 -5.99 -19.43 -22.38
N GLU A 17 -6.16 -18.85 -21.19
CA GLU A 17 -5.12 -18.68 -20.19
C GLU A 17 -5.73 -18.61 -18.79
N THR A 18 -4.95 -19.00 -17.79
CA THR A 18 -5.25 -18.76 -16.37
C THR A 18 -4.05 -18.07 -15.72
N MET A 19 -4.30 -17.08 -14.89
CA MET A 19 -3.26 -16.41 -14.13
C MET A 19 -3.62 -16.31 -12.64
N PRO A 20 -2.65 -16.49 -11.74
CA PRO A 20 -2.87 -16.29 -10.32
C PRO A 20 -3.08 -14.81 -10.05
N VAL A 21 -4.15 -14.50 -9.32
CA VAL A 21 -4.42 -13.13 -8.85
C VAL A 21 -4.10 -13.04 -7.36
N ARG A 22 -3.48 -11.94 -6.97
CA ARG A 22 -3.22 -11.62 -5.57
C ARG A 22 -3.34 -10.12 -5.36
N TYR A 23 -3.73 -9.74 -4.15
CA TYR A 23 -3.53 -8.38 -3.69
C TYR A 23 -2.05 -8.14 -3.42
N ALA A 24 -1.46 -7.10 -4.03
CA ALA A 24 -0.07 -6.73 -3.82
C ALA A 24 0.05 -5.20 -3.74
N CYS A 25 0.69 -4.70 -2.69
CA CYS A 25 1.01 -3.28 -2.53
C CYS A 25 2.52 -3.13 -2.40
N ASP A 26 3.07 -2.16 -3.12
CA ASP A 26 4.49 -1.84 -3.27
C ASP A 26 4.96 -0.70 -2.35
N CYS A 27 4.18 -0.39 -1.30
CA CYS A 27 4.60 0.56 -0.29
C CYS A 27 5.74 0.00 0.56
N SER A 28 6.61 0.89 1.04
CA SER A 28 7.75 0.56 1.90
C SER A 28 8.05 1.71 2.84
N LYS A 29 8.76 1.43 3.94
CA LYS A 29 9.21 2.46 4.89
C LYS A 29 10.07 3.53 4.20
N GLU A 30 10.96 3.11 3.29
CA GLU A 30 11.81 3.99 2.48
C GLU A 30 11.01 4.98 1.62
N ARG A 31 9.93 4.51 0.96
CA ARG A 31 9.05 5.41 0.19
C ARG A 31 8.39 6.46 1.07
N PHE A 32 8.00 6.10 2.30
CA PHE A 32 7.44 7.06 3.25
C PHE A 32 8.51 7.98 3.84
N ALA A 33 9.74 7.52 4.05
CA ALA A 33 10.85 8.37 4.46
C ALA A 33 11.12 9.48 3.44
N HIS A 34 11.12 9.14 2.13
CA HIS A 34 11.23 10.15 1.08
C HIS A 34 10.08 11.16 1.07
N ALA A 35 8.85 10.71 1.37
CA ALA A 35 7.71 11.61 1.49
C ALA A 35 7.84 12.53 2.71
N LEU A 36 8.27 12.01 3.86
CA LEU A 36 8.54 12.78 5.07
C LEU A 36 9.63 13.83 4.84
N ALA A 37 10.67 13.50 4.06
CA ALA A 37 11.73 14.43 3.69
C ALA A 37 11.26 15.64 2.85
N SER A 38 10.04 15.59 2.29
CA SER A 38 9.45 16.71 1.54
C SER A 38 8.66 17.69 2.42
N ILE A 39 8.45 17.36 3.70
CA ILE A 39 7.76 18.23 4.66
C ILE A 39 8.64 19.44 4.99
N SER A 40 8.01 20.57 5.32
CA SER A 40 8.72 21.77 5.74
C SER A 40 9.55 21.50 7.01
N LYS A 41 10.69 22.17 7.16
CA LYS A 41 11.53 22.01 8.36
C LYS A 41 10.80 22.39 9.65
N ASP A 42 9.88 23.35 9.57
CA ASP A 42 9.12 23.82 10.74
C ASP A 42 8.08 22.78 11.17
N ASP A 43 7.41 22.13 10.21
CA ASP A 43 6.45 21.06 10.52
C ASP A 43 7.16 19.78 10.98
N MET A 44 8.34 19.48 10.41
CA MET A 44 9.17 18.37 10.87
C MET A 44 9.64 18.57 12.31
N LYS A 45 10.03 19.80 12.67
CA LYS A 45 10.39 20.13 14.05
C LYS A 45 9.23 19.92 15.01
N LYS A 46 7.99 20.28 14.64
CA LYS A 46 6.82 20.03 15.49
C LYS A 46 6.58 18.54 15.70
N LEU A 47 6.73 17.72 14.65
CA LEU A 47 6.61 16.27 14.76
C LEU A 47 7.65 15.67 15.74
N ILE A 48 8.86 16.21 15.75
CA ILE A 48 9.93 15.79 16.67
C ILE A 48 9.69 16.34 18.09
N ASP A 49 9.48 17.64 18.24
CA ASP A 49 9.47 18.33 19.53
C ASP A 49 8.15 18.13 20.31
N GLU A 50 7.01 17.95 19.63
CA GLU A 50 5.68 17.82 20.25
C GLU A 50 5.19 16.37 20.27
N ASP A 51 5.34 15.66 19.15
CA ASP A 51 4.80 14.30 19.01
C ASP A 51 5.84 13.21 19.32
N HIS A 52 7.15 13.50 19.23
CA HIS A 52 8.27 12.54 19.42
C HIS A 52 8.21 11.28 18.53
N HIS A 53 7.27 11.21 17.58
CA HIS A 53 7.08 10.11 16.64
C HIS A 53 6.27 10.56 15.42
N ALA A 54 6.44 9.86 14.30
CA ALA A 54 5.58 10.02 13.13
C ALA A 54 5.06 8.65 12.65
N GLU A 55 3.74 8.54 12.44
CA GLU A 55 3.09 7.37 11.85
C GLU A 55 2.67 7.67 10.40
N ALA A 56 3.21 6.94 9.44
CA ALA A 56 2.76 6.98 8.06
C ALA A 56 1.89 5.78 7.72
N VAL A 57 0.64 6.02 7.29
CA VAL A 57 -0.32 4.98 6.94
C VAL A 57 -0.53 4.92 5.43
N CYS A 58 -0.27 3.75 4.83
CA CYS A 58 -0.55 3.52 3.42
C CYS A 58 -2.07 3.47 3.17
N GLN A 59 -2.59 4.43 2.43
CA GLN A 59 -4.03 4.50 2.09
C GLN A 59 -4.52 3.32 1.22
N PHE A 60 -3.61 2.60 0.55
CA PHE A 60 -3.99 1.46 -0.30
C PHE A 60 -4.10 0.15 0.47
N CYS A 61 -3.13 -0.15 1.35
CA CYS A 61 -3.05 -1.44 2.04
C CYS A 61 -3.20 -1.35 3.56
N GLY A 62 -3.30 -0.15 4.13
CA GLY A 62 -3.45 0.08 5.56
C GLY A 62 -2.18 -0.17 6.39
N LYS A 63 -1.05 -0.55 5.78
CA LYS A 63 0.21 -0.72 6.53
C LYS A 63 0.63 0.59 7.18
N LYS A 64 1.06 0.47 8.44
CA LYS A 64 1.58 1.56 9.26
C LYS A 64 3.11 1.47 9.29
N TYR A 65 3.76 2.61 9.16
CA TYR A 65 5.21 2.78 9.26
C TYR A 65 5.49 3.83 10.33
N GLU A 66 6.18 3.42 11.38
CA GLU A 66 6.56 4.31 12.48
C GLU A 66 7.99 4.82 12.26
N PHE A 67 8.20 6.10 12.56
CA PHE A 67 9.47 6.80 12.56
C PHE A 67 9.67 7.45 13.93
N ASN A 68 10.88 7.33 14.46
CA ASN A 68 11.30 8.02 15.68
C ASN A 68 12.25 9.19 15.35
N GLU A 69 12.67 9.95 16.35
CA GLU A 69 13.52 11.13 16.15
C GLU A 69 14.94 10.83 15.64
N ASP A 70 15.40 9.59 15.81
CA ASP A 70 16.73 9.16 15.39
C ASP A 70 16.77 8.76 13.89
N GLU A 71 15.59 8.59 13.26
CA GLU A 71 15.40 8.20 11.85
C GLU A 71 15.09 9.38 10.91
#